data_AF-A0A952Q9M1-F1
#
_entry.id   AF-A0A952Q9M1-F1
#
_cell.length_a   1.000
_cell.length_b   1.000
_cell.length_c   1.000
_cell.angle_alpha   90.00
_cell.angle_beta   90.00
_cell.angle_gamma   90.00
#
_symmetry.space_group_name_H-M   'P 1'
#
loop_
_entity.id
_entity.type
_entity.pdbx_description
1 polymer ?
#
loop_
_entity_poly.entity_id
_entity_poly.type
_entity_poly.pdbx_seq_one_letter_code
_entity_poly.pdbx_strand_id
1 'polypeptide(L)'
;SDFVSRAARSDQVEWEREFGVAKDVSALGVERDVFRYRSLPVTVRLNGGGSVDELARVVAAGVRAGGLLDDGGPARGSESGRNVSVSVAERLPAELERAIEATGASVSVESDEEWLARARDGKLATSRVRLVGGGHVALAEALGGSPDIAIYSETVTEAGRVELLPFLREQAIAITAHRFGNPDPWSEAVLPI
;
A
#
# COMPACT_ATOMS: atom_id res chain seq x y z
N SER A 1 3.36 8.18 -19.07
CA SER A 1 4.40 9.17 -19.39
C SER A 1 5.76 8.72 -18.90
N ASP A 2 6.83 9.44 -19.25
CA ASP A 2 8.18 9.17 -18.75
C ASP A 2 8.28 9.25 -17.21
N PHE A 3 7.51 10.15 -16.59
CA PHE A 3 7.37 10.26 -15.14
C PHE A 3 6.95 8.92 -14.53
N VAL A 4 5.82 8.36 -14.97
CA VAL A 4 5.30 7.07 -14.47
C VAL A 4 6.31 5.95 -14.70
N SER A 5 6.97 5.92 -15.87
CA SER A 5 7.94 4.87 -16.19
C SER A 5 9.21 4.90 -15.33
N ARG A 6 9.80 6.08 -15.09
CA ARG A 6 10.96 6.22 -14.19
C ARG A 6 10.62 5.78 -12.78
N ALA A 7 9.44 6.20 -12.35
CA ALA A 7 8.97 5.98 -11.02
C ALA A 7 8.68 4.49 -10.75
N ALA A 8 8.02 3.79 -11.68
CA ALA A 8 7.81 2.34 -11.58
C ALA A 8 9.13 1.55 -11.51
N ARG A 9 10.19 2.01 -12.21
CA ARG A 9 11.53 1.43 -12.06
C ARG A 9 12.12 1.69 -10.67
N SER A 10 11.92 2.88 -10.11
CA SER A 10 12.32 3.16 -8.73
C SER A 10 11.61 2.23 -7.75
N ASP A 11 10.32 1.96 -7.94
CA ASP A 11 9.58 1.04 -7.07
C ASP A 11 10.15 -0.38 -7.13
N GLN A 12 10.50 -0.86 -8.34
CA GLN A 12 11.15 -2.16 -8.52
C GLN A 12 12.47 -2.24 -7.74
N VAL A 13 13.33 -1.24 -7.89
CA VAL A 13 14.63 -1.22 -7.22
C VAL A 13 14.47 -1.26 -5.69
N GLU A 14 13.54 -0.47 -5.14
CA GLU A 14 13.32 -0.42 -3.69
C GLU A 14 12.61 -1.67 -3.17
N TRP A 15 11.77 -2.31 -3.98
CA TRP A 15 11.19 -3.60 -3.63
C TRP A 15 12.26 -4.69 -3.51
N GLU A 16 13.16 -4.79 -4.48
CA GLU A 16 14.24 -5.78 -4.47
C GLU A 16 15.24 -5.56 -3.32
N ARG A 17 15.47 -4.30 -2.93
CA ARG A 17 16.48 -3.95 -1.93
C ARG A 17 15.96 -3.95 -0.50
N GLU A 18 14.68 -3.67 -0.31
CA GLU A 18 14.15 -3.27 0.99
C GLU A 18 12.77 -3.83 1.28
N PHE A 19 11.76 -3.50 0.48
CA PHE A 19 10.38 -3.77 0.86
C PHE A 19 9.93 -5.21 0.62
N GLY A 20 10.52 -5.88 -0.38
CA GLY A 20 10.26 -7.28 -0.70
C GLY A 20 11.23 -8.26 -0.05
N VAL A 21 11.98 -7.84 0.97
CA VAL A 21 13.01 -8.66 1.64
C VAL A 21 12.79 -8.66 3.14
N ALA A 22 12.76 -9.85 3.74
CA ALA A 22 12.82 -10.03 5.18
C ALA A 22 14.28 -9.97 5.69
N LYS A 23 14.53 -9.21 6.76
CA LYS A 23 15.89 -8.95 7.28
C LYS A 23 16.00 -9.29 8.77
N ASP A 24 16.95 -10.14 9.12
CA ASP A 24 17.43 -10.31 10.50
C ASP A 24 18.80 -9.63 10.60
N VAL A 25 18.82 -8.43 11.18
CA VAL A 25 20.03 -7.61 11.30
C VAL A 25 20.79 -7.92 12.60
N SER A 26 20.07 -8.40 13.62
CA SER A 26 20.65 -8.68 14.94
C SER A 26 21.49 -9.95 14.94
N ALA A 27 21.06 -10.98 14.17
CA ALA A 27 21.78 -12.24 13.99
C ALA A 27 22.25 -12.89 15.31
N LEU A 28 21.36 -12.91 16.32
CA LEU A 28 21.70 -13.32 17.69
C LEU A 28 21.99 -14.83 17.82
N GLY A 29 21.59 -15.64 16.85
CA GLY A 29 21.79 -17.09 16.80
C GLY A 29 20.84 -17.89 17.71
N VAL A 30 20.56 -17.40 18.92
CA VAL A 30 19.61 -18.00 19.88
C VAL A 30 18.18 -17.46 19.75
N GLU A 31 18.02 -16.36 19.04
CA GLU A 31 16.76 -15.74 18.66
C GLU A 31 16.92 -15.17 17.26
N ARG A 32 15.81 -15.13 16.53
CA ARG A 32 15.73 -14.51 15.21
C ARG A 32 14.75 -13.37 15.24
N ASP A 33 15.25 -12.20 14.89
CA ASP A 33 14.51 -10.95 14.90
C ASP A 33 14.34 -10.46 13.48
N VAL A 34 13.34 -11.01 12.81
CA VAL A 34 13.09 -10.74 11.40
C VAL A 34 12.17 -9.52 11.28
N PHE A 35 12.65 -8.52 10.56
CA PHE A 35 11.87 -7.37 10.12
C PHE A 35 11.46 -7.55 8.66
N ARG A 36 10.17 -7.33 8.35
CA ARG A 36 9.65 -7.37 6.98
C ARG A 36 8.50 -6.39 6.77
N TYR A 37 8.13 -6.17 5.52
CA TYR A 37 6.94 -5.40 5.16
C TYR A 37 5.81 -6.33 4.70
N ARG A 38 4.57 -5.96 4.99
CA ARG A 38 3.36 -6.64 4.50
C ARG A 38 2.44 -5.63 3.85
N SER A 39 1.81 -6.04 2.75
CA SER A 39 0.77 -5.24 2.14
C SER A 39 -0.45 -5.09 3.05
N LEU A 40 -1.23 -4.04 2.82
CA LEU A 40 -2.55 -3.84 3.39
C LEU A 40 -3.47 -3.09 2.40
N PRO A 41 -4.80 -3.19 2.57
CA PRO A 41 -5.73 -2.45 1.72
C PRO A 41 -5.63 -0.93 1.86
N VAL A 42 -5.57 -0.23 0.72
CA VAL A 42 -5.51 1.24 0.64
C VAL A 42 -6.52 1.75 -0.38
N THR A 43 -7.22 2.83 -0.03
CA THR A 43 -7.97 3.60 -1.02
C THR A 43 -7.10 4.70 -1.60
N VAL A 44 -6.93 4.72 -2.92
CA VAL A 44 -6.30 5.81 -3.66
C VAL A 44 -7.41 6.73 -4.16
N ARG A 45 -7.39 8.01 -3.78
CA ARG A 45 -8.38 8.99 -4.20
C ARG A 45 -7.73 10.04 -5.10
N LEU A 46 -8.20 10.15 -6.34
CA LEU A 46 -7.90 11.27 -7.22
C LEU A 46 -8.96 12.36 -7.05
N ASN A 47 -8.57 13.45 -6.38
CA ASN A 47 -9.38 14.67 -6.30
C ASN A 47 -9.19 15.53 -7.56
N GLY A 48 -10.09 16.49 -7.79
CA GLY A 48 -10.08 17.31 -9.02
C GLY A 48 -8.80 18.12 -9.27
N GLY A 49 -7.98 18.35 -8.24
CA GLY A 49 -6.69 19.05 -8.35
C GLY A 49 -5.51 18.19 -8.82
N GLY A 50 -5.71 16.88 -9.02
CA GLY A 50 -4.64 15.94 -9.38
C GLY A 50 -4.66 15.56 -10.86
N SER A 51 -3.55 14.98 -11.32
CA SER A 51 -3.41 14.50 -12.69
C SER A 51 -3.57 12.97 -12.81
N VAL A 52 -3.93 12.55 -14.01
CA VAL A 52 -4.01 11.13 -14.38
C VAL A 52 -2.64 10.43 -14.30
N ASP A 53 -1.55 11.15 -14.58
CA ASP A 53 -0.18 10.62 -14.46
C ASP A 53 0.21 10.39 -13.00
N GLU A 54 -0.15 11.31 -12.10
CA GLU A 54 0.05 11.14 -10.65
C GLU A 54 -0.78 9.97 -10.11
N LEU A 55 -2.02 9.82 -10.57
CA LEU A 55 -2.84 8.65 -10.21
C LEU A 55 -2.17 7.35 -10.69
N ALA A 56 -1.79 7.28 -11.98
CA ALA A 56 -1.18 6.09 -12.55
C ALA A 56 0.11 5.71 -11.82
N ARG A 57 0.91 6.71 -11.41
CA ARG A 57 2.09 6.54 -10.57
C ARG A 57 1.74 5.89 -9.22
N VAL A 58 0.80 6.46 -8.48
CA VAL A 58 0.42 5.97 -7.14
C VAL A 58 -0.18 4.56 -7.22
N VAL A 59 -1.00 4.30 -8.24
CA VAL A 59 -1.55 2.96 -8.49
C VAL A 59 -0.44 1.97 -8.81
N ALA A 60 0.56 2.32 -9.62
CA ALA A 60 1.69 1.45 -9.90
C ALA A 60 2.46 1.06 -8.63
N ALA A 61 2.66 2.00 -7.69
CA ALA A 61 3.28 1.72 -6.39
C ALA A 61 2.42 0.75 -5.56
N GLY A 62 1.10 0.98 -5.48
CA GLY A 62 0.18 0.08 -4.78
C GLY A 62 0.10 -1.32 -5.37
N VAL A 63 0.12 -1.42 -6.70
CA VAL A 63 0.18 -2.71 -7.43
C VAL A 63 1.51 -3.40 -7.18
N ARG A 64 2.62 -2.68 -7.11
CA ARG A 64 3.89 -3.29 -6.72
C ARG A 64 3.84 -3.80 -5.27
N ALA A 65 3.28 -3.02 -4.37
CA ALA A 65 3.22 -3.38 -2.95
C ALA A 65 2.36 -4.60 -2.64
N GLY A 66 1.51 -5.08 -3.57
CA GLY A 66 0.73 -6.31 -3.36
C GLY A 66 -0.39 -6.58 -4.35
N GLY A 67 -0.22 -6.19 -5.62
CA GLY A 67 -1.22 -6.26 -6.69
C GLY A 67 -1.56 -7.68 -7.14
N LEU A 68 -0.66 -8.66 -6.94
CA LEU A 68 -0.93 -10.09 -6.98
C LEU A 68 0.23 -10.76 -6.23
N LEU A 69 -0.09 -11.50 -5.16
CA LEU A 69 0.88 -12.21 -4.34
C LEU A 69 1.30 -13.47 -5.10
N ASP A 70 2.56 -13.57 -5.54
CA ASP A 70 3.11 -14.77 -6.18
C ASP A 70 3.31 -15.94 -5.17
N ASP A 71 3.04 -15.74 -3.88
CA ASP A 71 3.40 -16.70 -2.83
C ASP A 71 2.40 -16.83 -1.65
N GLY A 72 1.13 -16.46 -1.83
CA GLY A 72 0.06 -17.11 -1.04
C GLY A 72 -1.03 -16.22 -0.47
N GLY A 73 -2.19 -16.31 -1.11
CA GLY A 73 -3.50 -15.97 -0.56
C GLY A 73 -3.81 -14.47 -0.53
N PRO A 74 -5.09 -14.07 -0.48
CA PRO A 74 -5.46 -12.66 -0.36
C PRO A 74 -4.76 -12.03 0.85
N ALA A 75 -4.44 -10.73 0.77
CA ALA A 75 -3.99 -10.01 1.96
C ALA A 75 -5.01 -10.25 3.09
N ARG A 76 -4.56 -10.90 4.18
CA ARG A 76 -5.41 -11.19 5.33
C ARG A 76 -6.09 -9.90 5.78
N GLY A 77 -7.41 -9.83 5.64
CA GLY A 77 -8.23 -8.67 5.97
C GLY A 77 -8.93 -7.97 4.79
N SER A 78 -8.67 -8.35 3.53
CA SER A 78 -9.48 -7.89 2.40
C SER A 78 -10.56 -8.93 2.07
N GLU A 79 -11.83 -8.63 2.35
CA GLU A 79 -12.97 -9.46 1.90
C GLU A 79 -12.99 -9.64 0.37
N SER A 80 -12.48 -8.65 -0.35
CA SER A 80 -12.44 -8.59 -1.82
C SER A 80 -11.20 -9.27 -2.41
N GLY A 81 -10.18 -9.58 -1.59
CA GLY A 81 -8.85 -10.01 -2.04
C GLY A 81 -8.03 -8.92 -2.74
N ARG A 82 -8.57 -7.70 -2.85
CA ARG A 82 -7.94 -6.53 -3.49
C ARG A 82 -7.22 -5.67 -2.47
N ASN A 83 -6.02 -5.19 -2.81
CA ASN A 83 -5.22 -4.30 -1.98
C ASN A 83 -5.35 -2.82 -2.35
N VAL A 84 -5.83 -2.50 -3.55
CA VAL A 84 -5.96 -1.13 -4.04
C VAL A 84 -7.37 -0.89 -4.55
N SER A 85 -8.04 0.09 -3.94
CA SER A 85 -9.31 0.64 -4.41
C SER A 85 -9.08 2.05 -4.90
N VAL A 86 -9.44 2.36 -6.15
CA VAL A 86 -9.26 3.68 -6.75
C VAL A 86 -10.62 4.38 -6.80
N SER A 87 -10.69 5.59 -6.25
CA SER A 87 -11.85 6.48 -6.37
C SER A 87 -11.41 7.73 -7.13
N VAL A 88 -12.17 8.14 -8.13
CA VAL A 88 -11.86 9.30 -8.98
C VAL A 88 -13.04 10.26 -9.04
N ALA A 89 -12.75 11.57 -9.04
CA ALA A 89 -13.77 12.61 -9.20
C ALA A 89 -14.49 12.53 -10.56
N GLU A 90 -13.74 12.21 -11.62
CA GLU A 90 -14.21 12.17 -13.00
C GLU A 90 -13.79 10.88 -13.70
N ARG A 91 -14.52 10.53 -14.77
CA ARG A 91 -14.28 9.30 -15.53
C ARG A 91 -12.86 9.30 -16.13
N LEU A 92 -12.11 8.22 -15.88
CA LEU A 92 -10.80 8.03 -16.49
C LEU A 92 -10.93 7.71 -17.99
N PRO A 93 -9.87 7.96 -18.79
CA PRO A 93 -9.76 7.38 -20.12
C PRO A 93 -9.95 5.86 -20.06
N ALA A 94 -10.80 5.31 -20.93
CA ALA A 94 -11.23 3.91 -20.84
C ALA A 94 -10.08 2.90 -20.90
N GLU A 95 -8.99 3.23 -21.62
CA GLU A 95 -7.78 2.40 -21.66
C GLU A 95 -7.06 2.34 -20.32
N LEU A 96 -6.99 3.46 -19.60
CA LEU A 96 -6.35 3.52 -18.29
C LEU A 96 -7.17 2.78 -17.23
N GLU A 97 -8.49 2.97 -17.23
CA GLU A 97 -9.38 2.25 -16.32
C GLU A 97 -9.24 0.73 -16.49
N ARG A 98 -9.28 0.26 -17.74
CA ARG A 98 -9.03 -1.18 -18.03
C ARG A 98 -7.66 -1.63 -17.58
N ALA A 99 -6.63 -0.81 -17.76
CA ALA A 99 -5.27 -1.15 -17.32
C ALA A 99 -5.18 -1.27 -15.80
N ILE A 100 -5.83 -0.38 -15.04
CA ILE A 100 -5.91 -0.44 -13.57
C ILE A 100 -6.69 -1.68 -13.12
N GLU A 101 -7.83 -1.96 -13.74
CA GLU A 101 -8.64 -3.13 -13.37
C GLU A 101 -7.93 -4.46 -13.68
N ALA A 102 -7.14 -4.49 -14.76
CA ALA A 102 -6.31 -5.65 -15.12
C ALA A 102 -5.24 -5.99 -14.06
N THR A 103 -4.88 -5.04 -13.18
CA THR A 103 -4.00 -5.31 -12.03
C THR A 103 -4.75 -5.84 -10.80
N GLY A 104 -6.06 -6.08 -10.90
CA GLY A 104 -6.91 -6.49 -9.79
C GLY A 104 -7.38 -5.34 -8.88
N ALA A 105 -6.98 -4.08 -9.16
CA ALA A 105 -7.55 -2.92 -8.47
C ALA A 105 -8.99 -2.66 -8.94
N SER A 106 -9.79 -1.97 -8.13
CA SER A 106 -11.13 -1.52 -8.54
C SER A 106 -11.13 -0.02 -8.80
N VAL A 107 -11.97 0.45 -9.73
CA VAL A 107 -12.17 1.88 -9.98
C VAL A 107 -13.63 2.27 -9.71
N SER A 108 -13.86 3.30 -8.90
CA SER A 108 -15.16 3.95 -8.71
C SER A 108 -15.10 5.40 -9.11
N VAL A 109 -16.19 5.91 -9.70
CA VAL A 109 -16.36 7.34 -10.00
C VAL A 109 -17.28 7.92 -8.95
N GLU A 110 -16.78 8.90 -8.21
CA GLU A 110 -17.49 9.58 -7.11
C GLU A 110 -16.98 11.03 -7.11
N SER A 111 -17.86 12.02 -7.19
CA SER A 111 -17.46 13.44 -7.04
C SER A 111 -16.76 13.69 -5.69
N ASP A 112 -16.03 14.81 -5.56
CA ASP A 112 -15.36 15.16 -4.30
C ASP A 112 -16.38 15.30 -3.16
N GLU A 113 -17.58 15.84 -3.45
CA GLU A 113 -18.67 15.98 -2.49
C GLU A 113 -19.22 14.63 -2.03
N GLU A 114 -19.47 13.70 -2.96
CA GLU A 114 -19.97 12.34 -2.66
C GLU A 114 -18.94 11.54 -1.86
N TRP A 115 -17.67 11.61 -2.25
CA TRP A 115 -16.58 10.96 -1.54
C TRP A 115 -16.47 11.46 -0.09
N LEU A 116 -16.51 12.77 0.13
CA LEU A 116 -16.47 13.36 1.48
C LEU A 116 -17.73 13.04 2.29
N ALA A 117 -18.90 12.94 1.65
CA ALA A 117 -20.11 12.49 2.32
C ALA A 117 -20.00 11.03 2.79
N ARG A 118 -19.44 10.15 1.95
CA ARG A 118 -19.16 8.76 2.32
C ARG A 118 -18.17 8.65 3.48
N ALA A 119 -17.15 9.52 3.51
CA ALA A 119 -16.21 9.59 4.62
C ALA A 119 -16.89 10.03 5.93
N ARG A 120 -17.74 11.08 5.88
CA ARG A 120 -18.56 11.53 7.03
C ARG A 120 -19.46 10.44 7.61
N ASP A 121 -20.02 9.61 6.73
CA ASP A 121 -20.87 8.49 7.13
C ASP A 121 -20.10 7.28 7.68
N GLY A 122 -18.75 7.35 7.76
CA GLY A 122 -17.92 6.24 8.24
C GLY A 122 -17.87 5.05 7.27
N LYS A 123 -18.13 5.26 5.98
CA LYS A 123 -18.25 4.22 4.95
C LYS A 123 -16.97 4.04 4.12
N LEU A 124 -15.80 4.40 4.67
CA LEU A 124 -14.51 4.07 4.06
C LEU A 124 -14.10 2.66 4.50
N ALA A 125 -13.81 1.78 3.54
CA ALA A 125 -13.50 0.37 3.80
C ALA A 125 -12.04 0.12 4.20
N THR A 126 -11.18 1.13 4.15
CA THR A 126 -9.73 1.00 4.36
C THR A 126 -9.27 1.92 5.48
N SER A 127 -8.31 1.46 6.29
CA SER A 127 -7.66 2.27 7.34
C SER A 127 -6.61 3.25 6.81
N ARG A 128 -6.38 3.27 5.48
CA ARG A 128 -5.47 4.21 4.82
C ARG A 128 -6.09 4.77 3.56
N VAL A 129 -5.91 6.08 3.39
CA VAL A 129 -6.27 6.80 2.17
C VAL A 129 -5.03 7.51 1.63
N ARG A 130 -4.69 7.24 0.38
CA ARG A 130 -3.67 7.98 -0.38
C ARG A 130 -4.38 8.99 -1.29
N LEU A 131 -4.29 10.26 -0.94
CA LEU A 131 -4.87 11.37 -1.70
C LEU A 131 -3.93 11.82 -2.83
N VAL A 132 -4.48 12.04 -4.01
CA VAL A 132 -3.82 12.66 -5.16
C VAL A 132 -4.58 13.94 -5.50
N GLY A 133 -3.87 15.06 -5.67
CA GLY A 133 -4.50 16.34 -5.98
C GLY A 133 -5.03 17.13 -4.78
N GLY A 134 -4.49 16.92 -3.58
CA GLY A 134 -4.84 17.67 -2.37
C GLY A 134 -6.01 17.06 -1.58
N GLY A 135 -6.74 17.88 -0.81
CA GLY A 135 -7.94 17.46 -0.06
C GLY A 135 -7.70 16.96 1.37
N HIS A 136 -6.48 17.12 1.91
CA HIS A 136 -6.14 16.69 3.29
C HIS A 136 -7.10 17.24 4.34
N VAL A 137 -7.25 18.57 4.39
CA VAL A 137 -8.08 19.26 5.40
C VAL A 137 -9.55 18.83 5.25
N ALA A 138 -10.07 18.83 4.02
CA ALA A 138 -11.45 18.44 3.77
C ALA A 138 -11.75 17.00 4.19
N LEU A 139 -10.84 16.05 3.91
CA LEU A 139 -11.00 14.66 4.35
C LEU A 139 -10.86 14.54 5.89
N ALA A 140 -9.91 15.23 6.50
CA ALA A 140 -9.73 15.22 7.96
C ALA A 140 -10.98 15.76 8.70
N GLU A 141 -11.57 16.84 8.19
CA GLU A 141 -12.84 17.40 8.69
C GLU A 141 -14.00 16.43 8.47
N ALA A 142 -14.09 15.82 7.28
CA ALA A 142 -15.11 14.82 6.99
C ALA A 142 -15.03 13.61 7.93
N LEU A 143 -13.83 13.19 8.31
CA LEU A 143 -13.61 12.09 9.25
C LEU A 143 -13.82 12.48 10.72
N GLY A 144 -14.15 13.75 11.01
CA GLY A 144 -14.27 14.26 12.37
C GLY A 144 -12.96 14.13 13.17
N GLY A 145 -11.81 14.11 12.49
CA GLY A 145 -10.51 13.87 13.11
C GLY A 145 -10.29 12.44 13.64
N SER A 146 -11.06 11.44 13.16
CA SER A 146 -10.87 10.05 13.58
C SER A 146 -9.44 9.55 13.29
N PRO A 147 -8.72 8.97 14.28
CA PRO A 147 -7.39 8.42 14.09
C PRO A 147 -7.39 7.04 13.41
N ASP A 148 -8.55 6.44 13.16
CA ASP A 148 -8.67 5.09 12.58
C ASP A 148 -8.28 5.06 11.09
N ILE A 149 -8.27 6.23 10.44
CA ILE A 149 -7.90 6.37 9.02
C ILE A 149 -6.68 7.27 8.90
N ALA A 150 -5.58 6.70 8.45
CA ALA A 150 -4.39 7.46 8.09
C ALA A 150 -4.57 8.11 6.71
N ILE A 151 -4.35 9.43 6.65
CA ILE A 151 -4.40 10.23 5.42
C ILE A 151 -2.98 10.49 4.94
N TYR A 152 -2.63 9.95 3.78
CA TYR A 152 -1.39 10.24 3.07
C TYR A 152 -1.69 11.24 1.95
N SER A 153 -1.21 12.48 2.10
CA SER A 153 -1.57 13.61 1.23
C SER A 153 -0.37 14.39 0.71
N GLU A 154 0.82 13.86 0.91
CA GLU A 154 2.07 14.41 0.43
C GLU A 154 2.08 14.44 -1.10
N THR A 155 2.86 15.36 -1.68
CA THR A 155 3.05 15.44 -3.13
C THR A 155 3.52 14.11 -3.69
N VAL A 156 2.93 13.69 -4.81
CA VAL A 156 3.29 12.45 -5.49
C VAL A 156 4.74 12.52 -5.97
N THR A 157 5.52 11.47 -5.70
CA THR A 157 6.96 11.45 -5.98
C THR A 157 7.36 10.27 -6.87
N GLU A 158 8.43 10.45 -7.65
CA GLU A 158 9.08 9.37 -8.39
C GLU A 158 9.83 8.40 -7.47
N ALA A 159 10.10 8.79 -6.23
CA ALA A 159 10.90 8.00 -5.30
C ALA A 159 10.09 6.83 -4.72
N GLY A 160 10.37 5.61 -5.18
CA GLY A 160 9.72 4.39 -4.67
C GLY A 160 9.93 4.16 -3.18
N ARG A 161 11.06 4.63 -2.62
CA ARG A 161 11.37 4.51 -1.19
C ARG A 161 10.34 5.21 -0.29
N VAL A 162 9.64 6.20 -0.84
CA VAL A 162 8.61 6.96 -0.14
C VAL A 162 7.22 6.51 -0.58
N GLU A 163 6.97 6.43 -1.88
CA GLU A 163 5.63 6.22 -2.42
C GLU A 163 5.09 4.78 -2.19
N LEU A 164 5.95 3.81 -1.85
CA LEU A 164 5.51 2.45 -1.47
C LEU A 164 5.00 2.36 -0.02
N LEU A 165 5.42 3.25 0.88
CA LEU A 165 5.11 3.18 2.31
C LEU A 165 3.61 3.22 2.66
N PRO A 166 2.76 4.02 1.98
CA PRO A 166 1.31 4.02 2.24
C PRO A 166 0.67 2.64 2.09
N PHE A 167 1.23 1.77 1.24
CA PHE A 167 0.71 0.45 0.92
C PHE A 167 1.29 -0.68 1.77
N LEU A 168 2.21 -0.36 2.69
CA LEU A 168 2.94 -1.33 3.48
C LEU A 168 2.79 -1.08 4.98
N ARG A 169 2.71 -2.15 5.76
CA ARG A 169 2.90 -2.15 7.20
C ARG A 169 4.15 -2.92 7.55
N GLU A 170 4.88 -2.38 8.50
CA GLU A 170 6.05 -3.02 9.07
C GLU A 170 5.61 -4.18 9.98
N GLN A 171 6.43 -5.23 10.03
CA GLN A 171 6.22 -6.36 10.91
C GLN A 171 7.57 -6.86 11.44
N ALA A 172 7.66 -6.96 12.76
CA ALA A 172 8.71 -7.70 13.45
C ALA A 172 8.21 -9.10 13.83
N ILE A 173 9.07 -10.10 13.66
CA ILE A 173 8.82 -11.49 14.02
C ILE A 173 10.00 -11.95 14.86
N ALA A 174 9.75 -12.23 16.13
CA ALA A 174 10.71 -12.82 17.05
C ALA A 174 10.48 -14.32 17.15
N ILE A 175 11.51 -15.12 16.88
CA ILE A 175 11.45 -16.58 16.95
C ILE A 175 12.59 -17.07 17.84
N THR A 176 12.25 -17.70 18.96
CA THR A 176 13.23 -18.40 19.79
C THR A 176 13.89 -19.53 19.00
N ALA A 177 15.21 -19.48 18.86
CA ALA A 177 16.05 -20.45 18.16
C ALA A 177 16.92 -21.23 19.14
N HIS A 178 16.34 -21.58 20.29
CA HIS A 178 16.98 -22.43 21.29
C HIS A 178 15.96 -23.33 21.98
N ARG A 179 16.42 -24.47 22.50
CA ARG A 179 15.65 -25.33 23.39
C ARG A 179 16.40 -25.50 24.70
N PHE A 180 15.84 -24.92 25.76
CA PHE A 180 16.47 -24.87 27.09
C PHE A 180 17.91 -24.30 27.06
N GLY A 181 18.15 -23.26 26.24
CA GLY A 181 19.46 -22.60 26.13
C GLY A 181 20.42 -23.24 25.12
N ASN A 182 20.12 -24.43 24.59
CA ASN A 182 20.90 -25.01 23.50
C ASN A 182 20.39 -24.46 22.16
N PRO A 183 21.24 -23.90 21.29
CA PRO A 183 20.84 -23.46 19.96
C PRO A 183 20.09 -24.55 19.18
N ASP A 184 19.00 -24.17 18.53
CA ASP A 184 18.14 -25.04 17.75
C ASP A 184 17.80 -24.37 16.40
N PRO A 185 18.32 -24.89 15.27
CA PRO A 185 18.20 -24.23 13.97
C PRO A 185 16.85 -24.46 13.28
N TRP A 186 15.86 -25.09 13.94
CA TRP A 186 14.59 -25.49 13.31
C TRP A 186 13.91 -24.38 12.47
N SER A 187 14.03 -23.12 12.87
CA SER A 187 13.40 -21.99 12.20
C SER A 187 14.07 -21.60 10.87
N GLU A 188 15.26 -22.13 10.52
CA GLU A 188 16.01 -21.82 9.26
C GLU A 188 15.19 -22.15 8.02
N ALA A 189 14.45 -23.25 8.07
CA ALA A 189 13.67 -23.73 6.95
C ALA A 189 12.31 -23.04 6.78
N VAL A 190 11.89 -22.19 7.73
CA VAL A 190 10.53 -21.60 7.75
C VAL A 190 10.54 -20.09 7.87
N LEU A 191 11.69 -19.45 7.69
CA LEU A 191 11.73 -18.00 7.67
C LEU A 191 10.86 -17.49 6.52
N PRO A 192 9.93 -16.56 6.81
CA PRO A 192 9.16 -15.94 5.76
C PRO A 192 10.11 -15.17 4.84
N ILE A 193 10.12 -15.53 3.57
CA ILE A 193 10.53 -14.62 2.50
C ILE A 193 9.54 -13.44 2.46
#